data_AF-A0A7S1S126-F1
#
_entry.id   AF-A0A7S1S126-F1
#
_cell.length_a   1.000
_cell.length_b   1.000
_cell.length_c   1.000
_cell.angle_alpha   90.00
_cell.angle_beta   90.00
_cell.angle_gamma   90.00
#
_symmetry.space_group_name_H-M   'P 1'
#
loop_
_entity.id
_entity.type
_entity.pdbx_description
1 polymer ?
#
loop_
_entity_poly.entity_id
_entity_poly.type
_entity_poly.pdbx_seq_one_letter_code
_entity_poly.pdbx_strand_id
1 'polypeptide(L)'
;EEVVESYLAAVESDDGFLWQYFQHAEMAFRWGNTLFVHGGVPARSPGWLPPIRLPYVSPPDGDECPGEHLPEGHTLEQWIEAMNARFREALRDYREGGLTWWEGRRRGGEL
;
A
#
# COMPACT_ATOMS: atom_id res chain seq x y z
N GLU A 1 20.18 -9.31 16.44
CA GLU A 1 19.83 -7.95 16.90
C GLU A 1 20.23 -6.89 15.89
N GLU A 2 21.51 -6.74 15.55
CA GLU A 2 22.02 -5.68 14.65
C GLU A 2 21.29 -5.53 13.29
N VAL A 3 20.89 -6.64 12.65
CA VAL A 3 20.14 -6.60 11.38
C VAL A 3 18.74 -6.02 11.54
N VAL A 4 18.07 -6.32 12.66
CA VAL A 4 16.73 -5.79 12.93
C VAL A 4 16.81 -4.31 13.27
N GLU A 5 17.80 -3.93 14.09
CA GLU A 5 18.02 -2.53 14.46
C GLU A 5 18.40 -1.67 13.26
N SER A 6 19.29 -2.15 12.39
CA SER A 6 19.64 -1.45 11.15
C SER A 6 18.46 -1.33 10.18
N TYR A 7 17.60 -2.35 10.10
CA TYR A 7 16.35 -2.28 9.32
C TYR A 7 15.38 -1.25 9.91
N LEU A 8 15.14 -1.27 11.22
CA LEU A 8 14.27 -0.29 11.89
C LEU A 8 14.79 1.13 11.68
N ALA A 9 16.09 1.37 11.86
CA ALA A 9 16.71 2.67 11.59
C ALA A 9 16.51 3.11 10.13
N ALA A 10 16.58 2.19 9.16
CA ALA A 10 16.39 2.49 7.75
C ALA A 10 14.94 2.85 7.39
N VAL A 11 13.95 2.34 8.12
CA VAL A 11 12.51 2.60 7.90
C VAL A 11 11.98 3.76 8.75
N GLU A 12 12.49 3.91 9.97
CA GLU A 12 11.99 4.89 10.94
C GLU A 12 12.70 6.25 10.86
N SER A 13 13.94 6.31 10.37
CA SER A 13 14.62 7.59 10.17
C SER A 13 14.07 8.31 8.94
N ASP A 14 13.88 9.63 9.02
CA ASP A 14 13.55 10.45 7.84
C ASP A 14 14.65 10.40 6.77
N ASP A 15 15.90 10.20 7.20
CA ASP A 15 17.06 10.02 6.32
C ASP A 15 17.36 8.54 6.04
N GLY A 16 16.48 7.64 6.50
CA GLY A 16 16.58 6.21 6.26
C GLY A 16 16.35 5.87 4.78
N PHE A 17 17.23 5.07 4.19
CA PHE A 17 17.17 4.77 2.76
C PHE A 17 15.87 4.04 2.35
N LEU A 18 15.29 3.20 3.23
CA LEU A 18 14.02 2.54 2.95
C LEU A 18 12.87 3.54 3.02
N TRP A 19 12.89 4.45 4.00
CA TRP A 19 11.88 5.51 4.08
C TRP A 19 11.89 6.40 2.83
N GLN A 20 13.07 6.87 2.41
CA GLN A 20 13.22 7.65 1.19
C GLN A 20 12.75 6.88 -0.05
N TYR A 21 13.08 5.58 -0.14
CA TYR A 21 12.57 4.72 -1.19
C TYR A 21 11.04 4.71 -1.22
N PHE A 22 10.38 4.52 -0.07
CA PHE A 22 8.91 4.51 0.00
C PHE A 22 8.28 5.86 -0.37
N GLN A 23 8.90 6.98 0.01
CA GLN A 23 8.40 8.31 -0.36
C GLN A 23 8.40 8.58 -1.88
N HIS A 24 9.28 7.90 -2.61
CA HIS A 24 9.40 8.02 -4.07
C HIS A 24 8.78 6.84 -4.84
N ALA A 25 8.33 5.80 -4.15
CA ALA A 25 7.72 4.64 -4.78
C ALA A 25 6.32 4.95 -5.30
N GLU A 26 5.98 4.32 -6.42
CA GLU A 26 4.65 4.34 -7.02
C GLU A 26 4.08 2.92 -7.08
N MET A 27 2.80 2.78 -6.78
CA MET A 27 2.09 1.50 -6.88
C MET A 27 1.83 1.10 -8.33
N ALA A 28 1.64 2.11 -9.18
CA ALA A 28 1.46 1.94 -10.62
C ALA A 28 2.05 3.12 -11.38
N PHE A 29 2.57 2.86 -12.59
CA PHE A 29 2.92 3.91 -13.54
C PHE A 29 2.71 3.42 -14.97
N ARG A 30 2.49 4.35 -15.91
CA ARG A 30 2.31 4.06 -17.33
C ARG A 30 3.47 4.65 -18.13
N TRP A 31 4.06 3.83 -19.00
CA TRP A 31 5.03 4.29 -20.00
C TRP A 31 4.56 3.88 -21.39
N GLY A 32 4.19 4.86 -22.22
CA GLY A 32 3.64 4.60 -23.55
C GLY A 32 2.34 3.80 -23.47
N ASN A 33 2.36 2.56 -23.95
CA ASN A 33 1.20 1.65 -23.88
C ASN A 33 1.39 0.51 -22.87
N THR A 34 2.37 0.63 -21.99
CA THR A 34 2.71 -0.39 -20.99
C THR A 34 2.38 0.13 -19.60
N LEU A 35 1.61 -0.66 -18.85
CA LEU A 35 1.31 -0.44 -17.44
C LEU A 35 2.30 -1.26 -16.59
N PHE A 36 2.89 -0.61 -15.61
CA PHE A 36 3.76 -1.20 -14.59
C PHE A 36 3.07 -1.12 -13.24
N VAL A 37 3.09 -2.23 -12.50
CA VAL A 37 2.40 -2.41 -11.22
C VAL A 37 3.22 -3.35 -10.35
N HIS A 38 3.17 -3.16 -9.04
CA HIS A 38 3.98 -3.96 -8.09
C HIS A 38 3.53 -5.44 -7.98
N GLY A 39 2.36 -5.79 -8.52
CA GLY A 39 1.84 -7.17 -8.52
C GLY A 39 0.99 -7.47 -9.75
N GLY A 40 0.40 -8.66 -9.79
CA GLY A 40 -0.56 -9.02 -10.84
C GLY A 40 -1.86 -8.22 -10.70
N VAL A 41 -2.38 -7.71 -11.81
CA VAL A 41 -3.68 -7.03 -11.88
C VAL A 41 -4.65 -7.96 -12.61
N PRO A 42 -5.55 -8.65 -11.89
CA PRO A 42 -6.67 -9.35 -12.50
C PRO A 42 -7.47 -8.43 -13.42
N ALA A 43 -8.12 -8.98 -14.44
CA ALA A 43 -8.92 -8.19 -15.38
C ALA A 43 -10.02 -7.33 -14.70
N ARG A 44 -10.48 -7.75 -13.51
CA ARG A 44 -11.49 -7.04 -12.70
C ARG A 44 -10.93 -5.96 -11.76
N SER A 45 -9.62 -5.82 -11.69
CA SER A 45 -8.95 -4.95 -10.70
C SER A 45 -8.75 -3.49 -11.13
N PRO A 46 -8.71 -3.10 -12.43
CA PRO A 46 -8.72 -1.69 -12.79
C PRO A 46 -9.93 -0.96 -12.18
N GLY A 47 -9.68 0.20 -11.56
CA GLY A 47 -10.68 0.98 -10.85
C GLY A 47 -10.87 0.60 -9.40
N TRP A 48 -10.42 -0.57 -8.94
CA TRP A 48 -10.48 -0.94 -7.53
C TRP A 48 -9.32 -0.32 -6.74
N LEU A 49 -9.61 0.14 -5.51
CA LEU A 49 -8.66 0.72 -4.57
C LEU A 49 -8.72 -0.01 -3.22
N PRO A 50 -7.57 -0.33 -2.61
CA PRO A 50 -7.54 -0.93 -1.29
C PRO A 50 -7.97 0.07 -0.20
N PRO A 51 -8.50 -0.42 0.94
CA PRO A 51 -8.84 0.42 2.09
C PRO A 51 -7.56 0.95 2.73
N ILE A 52 -7.61 2.19 3.24
CA ILE A 52 -6.49 2.84 3.94
C ILE A 52 -6.24 2.20 5.31
N ARG A 53 -7.34 1.83 5.99
CA ARG A 53 -7.34 1.48 7.40
C ARG A 53 -8.06 0.17 7.63
N LEU A 54 -7.35 -0.92 7.54
CA LEU A 54 -7.72 -2.11 8.28
C LEU A 54 -6.46 -2.75 8.87
N PRO A 55 -6.55 -3.39 10.06
CA PRO A 55 -5.67 -4.52 10.31
C PRO A 55 -5.72 -5.44 9.08
N TYR A 56 -4.60 -6.02 8.66
CA TYR A 56 -4.68 -7.05 7.61
C TYR A 56 -5.61 -8.15 8.12
N VAL A 57 -6.75 -8.27 7.46
CA VAL A 57 -7.68 -9.36 7.66
C VAL A 57 -7.68 -10.09 6.35
N SER A 58 -7.15 -11.32 6.34
CA SER A 58 -7.40 -12.20 5.21
C SER A 58 -8.92 -12.44 5.18
N PRO A 59 -9.63 -12.04 4.12
CA PRO A 59 -11.04 -12.36 4.02
C PRO A 59 -11.22 -13.89 4.10
N PRO A 60 -12.31 -14.38 4.71
CA PRO A 60 -12.68 -15.78 4.63
C PRO A 60 -12.72 -16.25 3.17
N ASP A 61 -12.44 -17.54 2.95
CA ASP A 61 -12.47 -18.12 1.60
C ASP A 61 -13.84 -17.86 0.94
N GLY A 62 -13.84 -17.06 -0.13
CA GLY A 62 -15.04 -16.71 -0.89
C GLY A 62 -15.56 -15.28 -0.69
N ASP A 63 -15.03 -14.53 0.29
CA ASP A 63 -15.40 -13.13 0.50
C ASP A 63 -14.60 -12.19 -0.42
N GLU A 64 -15.22 -11.07 -0.80
CA GLU A 64 -14.54 -10.02 -1.56
C GLU A 64 -13.55 -9.27 -0.66
N CYS A 65 -12.34 -9.00 -1.17
CA CYS A 65 -11.41 -8.11 -0.48
C CYS A 65 -12.08 -6.74 -0.29
N PRO A 66 -12.11 -6.20 0.94
CA PRO A 66 -12.68 -4.88 1.19
C PRO A 66 -11.92 -3.85 0.36
N GLY A 67 -12.63 -2.83 -0.12
CA GLY A 67 -12.08 -1.77 -0.96
C GLY A 67 -13.18 -0.92 -1.56
N GLU A 68 -12.81 -0.04 -2.48
CA GLU A 68 -13.76 0.80 -3.20
C GLU A 68 -13.42 0.80 -4.69
N HIS A 69 -14.44 0.97 -5.53
CA HIS A 69 -14.25 1.20 -6.95
C HIS A 69 -14.37 2.70 -7.26
N LEU A 70 -13.50 3.18 -8.14
CA LEU A 70 -13.67 4.47 -8.78
C LEU A 70 -14.99 4.51 -9.57
N PRO A 71 -15.58 5.70 -9.75
CA PRO A 71 -16.79 5.87 -10.55
C PRO A 71 -16.67 5.26 -11.95
N GLU A 72 -17.80 4.87 -12.52
CA GLU A 72 -17.85 4.43 -13.92
C GLU A 72 -17.30 5.52 -14.86
N GLY A 73 -16.62 5.10 -15.92
CA GLY A 73 -16.02 5.99 -16.90
C GLY A 73 -14.66 6.59 -16.50
N HIS A 74 -14.06 6.15 -15.39
CA HIS A 74 -12.69 6.54 -15.04
C HIS A 74 -11.67 6.11 -16.11
N THR A 75 -10.61 6.89 -16.25
CA THR A 75 -9.47 6.54 -17.10
C THR A 75 -8.46 5.69 -16.35
N LEU A 76 -7.56 5.02 -17.10
CA LEU A 76 -6.44 4.29 -16.52
C LEU A 76 -5.54 5.22 -15.69
N GLU A 77 -5.31 6.45 -16.16
CA GLU A 77 -4.51 7.47 -15.48
C GLU A 77 -5.13 7.86 -14.14
N GLN A 78 -6.44 8.06 -14.08
CA GLN A 78 -7.15 8.37 -12.83
C GLN A 78 -7.02 7.23 -11.82
N TRP A 79 -7.06 5.98 -12.28
CA TRP A 79 -6.84 4.82 -11.41
C TRP A 79 -5.39 4.76 -10.89
N ILE A 80 -4.39 5.02 -11.74
CA ILE A 80 -2.98 5.11 -11.33
C ILE A 80 -2.77 6.20 -10.28
N GLU A 81 -3.29 7.41 -10.54
CA GLU A 81 -3.20 8.54 -9.62
C GLU A 81 -3.84 8.22 -8.27
N ALA A 82 -5.02 7.60 -8.28
CA ALA A 82 -5.73 7.20 -7.07
C ALA A 82 -4.98 6.12 -6.28
N MET A 83 -4.39 5.13 -6.96
CA MET A 83 -3.54 4.11 -6.34
C MET A 83 -2.31 4.71 -5.66
N ASN A 84 -1.61 5.62 -6.35
CA ASN A 84 -0.42 6.28 -5.80
C ASN A 84 -0.80 7.23 -4.65
N ALA A 85 -1.94 7.91 -4.74
CA ALA A 85 -2.47 8.73 -3.63
C ALA A 85 -2.81 7.88 -2.41
N ARG A 86 -3.46 6.72 -2.61
CA ARG A 86 -3.81 5.76 -1.57
C ARG A 86 -2.56 5.22 -0.86
N PHE A 87 -1.50 4.94 -1.60
CA PHE A 87 -0.21 4.53 -1.03
C PHE A 87 0.44 5.64 -0.18
N ARG A 88 0.50 6.87 -0.69
CA ARG A 88 1.01 8.02 0.09
C ARG A 88 0.22 8.25 1.38
N GLU A 89 -1.09 8.07 1.32
CA GLU A 89 -1.95 8.14 2.50
C GLU A 89 -1.66 7.00 3.50
N ALA A 90 -1.41 5.77 3.02
CA ALA A 90 -1.01 4.66 3.86
C ALA A 90 0.36 4.91 4.53
N LEU A 91 1.33 5.49 3.81
CA LEU A 91 2.62 5.89 4.40
C LEU A 91 2.47 6.97 5.47
N ARG A 92 1.54 7.92 5.26
CA ARG A 92 1.21 8.93 6.28
C ARG A 92 0.56 8.29 7.50
N ASP A 93 -0.43 7.41 7.32
CA ASP A 93 -1.08 6.70 8.44
C ASP A 93 -0.07 5.83 9.20
N TYR A 94 0.88 5.23 8.50
CA TYR A 94 1.99 4.51 9.10
C TYR A 94 2.87 5.42 9.97
N ARG A 95 3.23 6.61 9.47
CA ARG A 95 4.07 7.58 10.19
C ARG A 95 3.36 8.19 11.40
N GLU A 96 2.09 8.56 11.25
CA GLU A 96 1.28 9.23 12.27
C GLU A 96 0.72 8.25 13.31
N GLY A 97 0.28 7.07 12.86
CA GLY A 97 -0.31 6.03 13.71
C GLY A 97 0.73 5.21 14.48
N GLY A 98 2.01 5.34 14.12
CA GLY A 98 3.13 4.59 14.67
C GLY A 98 3.11 3.10 14.32
N LEU A 99 4.27 2.47 14.46
CA LEU A 99 4.47 1.02 14.45
C LEU A 99 3.90 0.40 15.74
N THR A 100 2.59 0.45 15.93
CA THR A 100 1.95 -0.21 17.09
C THR A 100 1.86 -1.72 16.85
N TRP A 101 2.94 -2.44 17.18
CA TRP A 101 3.03 -3.90 17.20
C TRP A 101 2.97 -4.40 18.64
N TRP A 102 1.81 -4.33 19.30
CA TRP A 102 1.63 -4.97 20.61
C TRP A 102 0.17 -5.33 20.90
N GLU A 103 0.02 -6.26 21.84
CA GLU A 103 -1.18 -7.03 22.19
C GLU A 103 -2.52 -6.35 21.86
N GLY A 104 -3.20 -6.86 20.83
CA GLY A 104 -4.57 -6.51 20.50
C GLY A 104 -4.77 -5.65 19.25
N ARG A 105 -3.71 -5.14 18.61
CA ARG A 105 -3.81 -4.45 17.31
C ARG A 105 -2.84 -5.07 16.30
N ARG A 106 -3.37 -5.90 15.38
CA ARG A 106 -2.58 -6.57 14.33
C ARG A 106 -2.58 -5.73 13.05
N ARG A 107 -1.50 -5.02 12.72
CA ARG A 107 -1.32 -4.38 11.40
C ARG A 107 -0.39 -5.24 10.51
N GLY A 108 -0.94 -6.33 9.97
CA GLY A 108 -0.50 -7.05 8.75
C GLY A 108 0.92 -7.60 8.57
N GLY A 109 0.99 -8.90 8.25
CA GLY A 109 2.22 -9.59 7.81
C GLY A 109 2.44 -10.97 8.44
N GLU A 110 1.66 -11.36 9.44
CA GLU A 110 1.89 -12.60 10.19
C GLU A 110 0.68 -13.53 10.12
N LEU A 111 0.97 -14.77 9.70
CA LEU A 111 0.12 -15.97 9.85
C LEU A 111 -0.08 -16.27 11.34
#